data_AF-A0A411WQQ0-F1
#
_entry.id   AF-A0A411WQQ0-F1
#
_cell.length_a   1.000
_cell.length_b   1.000
_cell.length_c   1.000
_cell.angle_alpha   90.00
_cell.angle_beta   90.00
_cell.angle_gamma   90.00
#
_symmetry.space_group_name_H-M   'P 1'
#
loop_
_entity.id
_entity.type
_entity.pdbx_description
1 polymer ?
#
loop_
_entity_poly.entity_id
_entity_poly.type
_entity_poly.pdbx_seq_one_letter_code
_entity_poly.pdbx_strand_id
1 'polypeptide(L)'
;MMELPFELFGFTRFIENEPAMMAFVASFGVLIAAFIIALFIRLPLLKTFFGIIAGGLALALFPGFIVCMIFAFSGIAGMHIFFSWVVIVIACTVFVMFNHQRLVSLMGDITPLKENDVKKATPKKKKKSR
;
A
#
# COMPACT_ATOMS: atom_id res chain seq x y z
N MET A 1 5.60 27.08 -28.77
CA MET A 1 6.31 26.19 -27.83
C MET A 1 5.44 26.11 -26.59
N MET A 2 4.96 24.91 -26.21
CA MET A 2 4.22 24.77 -24.95
C MET A 2 5.24 24.90 -23.81
N GLU A 3 5.31 26.08 -23.20
CA GLU A 3 6.08 26.32 -21.98
C GLU A 3 5.35 25.58 -20.84
N LEU A 4 5.93 24.44 -20.40
CA LEU A 4 5.46 23.77 -19.21
C LEU A 4 5.56 24.75 -18.01
N PRO A 5 4.54 24.81 -17.15
CA PRO A 5 4.51 25.77 -16.04
C PRO A 5 5.72 25.55 -15.12
N PHE A 6 6.49 26.61 -14.93
CA PHE A 6 7.79 26.65 -14.22
C PHE A 6 7.78 26.09 -12.79
N GLU A 7 6.61 25.92 -12.16
CA GLU A 7 6.51 25.35 -10.81
C GLU A 7 6.83 23.86 -10.74
N LEU A 8 6.46 23.08 -11.77
CA LEU A 8 6.87 21.67 -11.87
C LEU A 8 8.38 21.55 -11.99
N PHE A 9 9.02 22.46 -12.74
CA PHE A 9 10.48 22.53 -12.87
C PHE A 9 11.17 22.87 -11.54
N GLY A 10 10.60 23.78 -10.74
CA GLY A 10 11.11 24.11 -9.41
C GLY A 10 11.07 22.90 -8.46
N PHE A 11 9.93 22.19 -8.42
CA PHE A 11 9.78 20.99 -7.61
C PHE A 11 10.67 19.84 -8.08
N THR A 12 10.77 19.61 -9.38
CA THR A 12 11.66 18.60 -9.97
C THR A 12 13.12 18.89 -9.63
N ARG A 13 13.57 20.14 -9.72
CA ARG A 13 14.94 20.51 -9.32
C ARG A 13 15.20 20.35 -7.83
N PHE A 14 14.19 20.63 -7.00
CA PHE A 14 14.29 20.41 -5.57
C PHE A 14 14.48 18.92 -5.23
N ILE A 15 13.69 18.04 -5.86
CA ILE A 15 13.83 16.58 -5.73
C ILE A 15 15.19 16.11 -6.24
N GLU A 16 15.64 16.66 -7.37
CA GLU A 16 16.90 16.25 -8.00
C GLU A 16 18.11 16.55 -7.11
N ASN A 17 18.12 17.72 -6.48
CA ASN A 17 19.25 18.21 -5.68
C ASN A 17 19.31 17.64 -4.25
N GLU A 18 18.20 17.11 -3.72
CA GLU A 18 18.15 16.54 -2.37
C GLU A 18 17.72 15.05 -2.36
N PRO A 19 18.61 14.13 -2.77
CA PRO A 19 18.30 12.70 -2.84
C PRO A 19 17.97 12.08 -1.48
N ALA A 20 18.56 12.59 -0.39
CA ALA A 20 18.26 12.14 0.97
C ALA A 20 16.81 12.47 1.36
N MET A 21 16.32 13.67 1.03
CA MET A 21 14.94 14.06 1.29
C MET A 21 13.98 13.21 0.46
N MET A 22 14.31 12.95 -0.81
CA MET A 22 13.50 12.08 -1.66
C MET A 22 13.44 10.65 -1.12
N ALA A 23 14.57 10.06 -0.71
CA ALA A 23 14.58 8.73 -0.11
C ALA A 23 13.75 8.66 1.19
N PHE A 24 13.78 9.71 2.00
CA PHE A 24 12.94 9.82 3.20
C PHE A 24 11.45 9.86 2.84
N VAL A 25 11.04 10.70 1.88
CA VAL A 25 9.66 10.80 1.41
C VAL A 25 9.19 9.50 0.76
N ALA A 26 10.01 8.86 -0.07
CA ALA A 26 9.71 7.55 -0.66
C ALA A 26 9.48 6.47 0.41
N SER A 27 10.22 6.53 1.51
CA SER A 27 10.16 5.52 2.57
C SER A 27 9.00 5.74 3.53
N PHE A 28 8.89 6.95 4.10
CA PHE A 28 7.87 7.27 5.10
C PHE A 28 6.55 7.71 4.46
N GLY A 29 6.59 8.23 3.24
CA GLY A 29 5.38 8.56 2.46
C GLY A 29 4.55 7.33 2.13
N VAL A 30 5.17 6.15 1.97
CA VAL A 30 4.44 4.87 1.83
C VAL A 30 3.58 4.58 3.06
N LEU A 31 4.07 4.86 4.28
CA LEU A 31 3.31 4.66 5.51
C LEU A 31 2.09 5.59 5.58
N ILE A 32 2.29 6.86 5.22
CA ILE A 32 1.22 7.87 5.17
C ILE A 32 0.18 7.45 4.12
N ALA A 33 0.62 7.08 2.92
CA ALA A 33 -0.25 6.63 1.85
C ALA A 33 -1.03 5.36 2.24
N ALA A 34 -0.35 4.38 2.85
CA ALA A 34 -0.98 3.16 3.33
C ALA A 34 -2.03 3.45 4.42
N PHE A 35 -1.76 4.38 5.33
CA PHE A 35 -2.71 4.80 6.36
C PHE A 35 -3.96 5.47 5.76
N ILE A 36 -3.76 6.39 4.81
CA ILE A 36 -4.86 7.03 4.09
C ILE A 36 -5.71 5.97 3.38
N ILE A 37 -5.09 5.04 2.67
CA ILE A 37 -5.81 3.98 1.94
C ILE A 37 -6.53 3.03 2.89
N ALA A 38 -5.95 2.72 4.05
CA ALA A 38 -6.59 1.89 5.07
C ALA A 38 -7.89 2.51 5.61
N LEU A 39 -8.01 3.84 5.66
CA LEU A 39 -9.26 4.51 6.04
C LEU A 39 -10.39 4.22 5.05
N PHE A 40 -10.08 4.08 3.76
CA PHE A 40 -11.06 3.82 2.70
C PHE A 40 -11.45 2.34 2.55
N ILE A 41 -10.74 1.40 3.19
CA ILE A 41 -11.07 -0.03 3.19
C ILE A 41 -12.48 -0.32 3.77
N ARG A 42 -13.03 0.61 4.57
CA ARG A 42 -14.39 0.49 5.12
C ARG A 42 -15.50 0.60 4.05
N LEU A 43 -15.19 1.05 2.84
CA LEU A 43 -16.15 1.09 1.72
C LEU A 43 -16.32 -0.32 1.12
N PRO A 44 -17.49 -0.96 1.28
CA PRO A 44 -17.67 -2.38 0.91
C PRO A 44 -17.47 -2.66 -0.58
N LEU A 45 -17.76 -1.67 -1.44
CA LEU A 45 -17.70 -1.82 -2.89
C LEU A 45 -16.26 -1.80 -3.44
N LEU A 46 -15.33 -1.15 -2.73
CA LEU A 46 -13.93 -1.01 -3.13
C LEU A 46 -12.94 -1.70 -2.17
N LYS A 47 -13.45 -2.44 -1.18
CA LYS A 47 -12.64 -3.09 -0.14
C LYS A 47 -11.50 -3.95 -0.72
N THR A 48 -11.80 -4.72 -1.76
CA THR A 48 -10.83 -5.58 -2.44
C THR A 48 -9.74 -4.74 -3.13
N PHE A 49 -10.14 -3.69 -3.85
CA PHE A 49 -9.23 -2.81 -4.57
C PHE A 49 -8.28 -2.06 -3.61
N PHE A 50 -8.83 -1.43 -2.57
CA PHE A 50 -8.03 -0.78 -1.55
C PHE A 50 -7.18 -1.77 -0.73
N GLY A 51 -7.66 -3.00 -0.53
CA GLY A 51 -6.89 -4.08 0.08
C GLY A 51 -5.66 -4.48 -0.74
N ILE A 52 -5.80 -4.59 -2.07
CA ILE A 52 -4.68 -4.88 -2.98
C ILE A 52 -3.65 -3.74 -2.93
N ILE A 53 -4.10 -2.48 -3.00
CA ILE A 53 -3.18 -1.34 -2.98
C ILE A 53 -2.50 -1.22 -1.62
N ALA A 54 -3.24 -1.37 -0.52
CA ALA A 54 -2.66 -1.35 0.83
C ALA A 54 -1.64 -2.48 1.01
N GLY A 55 -1.94 -3.69 0.53
CA GLY A 55 -1.02 -4.81 0.55
C GLY A 55 0.23 -4.56 -0.31
N GLY A 56 0.06 -3.96 -1.48
CA GLY A 56 1.15 -3.59 -2.39
C GLY A 56 2.08 -2.56 -1.75
N LEU A 57 1.53 -1.49 -1.17
CA LEU A 57 2.28 -0.48 -0.42
C LEU A 57 2.99 -1.08 0.80
N ALA A 58 2.32 -1.93 1.57
CA ALA A 58 2.91 -2.58 2.74
C ALA A 58 4.10 -3.48 2.35
N LEU A 59 3.98 -4.25 1.27
CA LEU A 59 5.08 -5.07 0.75
C LEU A 59 6.19 -4.22 0.14
N ALA A 60 5.86 -3.08 -0.46
CA ALA A 60 6.85 -2.16 -1.05
C ALA A 60 7.67 -1.41 0.00
N LEU A 61 7.20 -1.32 1.25
CA LEU A 61 7.84 -0.52 2.30
C LEU A 61 9.31 -0.92 2.53
N PHE A 62 9.57 -2.17 2.87
CA PHE A 62 10.92 -2.65 3.19
C PHE A 62 11.87 -2.68 1.99
N PRO A 63 11.53 -3.32 0.85
CA PRO A 63 12.40 -3.30 -0.32
C PRO A 63 12.58 -1.89 -0.88
N GLY A 64 11.53 -1.07 -0.86
CA GLY A 64 11.58 0.33 -1.27
C GLY A 64 12.53 1.15 -0.39
N PHE A 65 12.44 1.02 0.94
CA PHE A 65 13.34 1.69 1.89
C PHE A 65 14.80 1.29 1.64
N ILE A 66 15.09 0.00 1.53
CA ILE A 66 16.46 -0.50 1.34
C ILE A 66 17.05 0.04 0.05
N VAL A 67 16.34 -0.08 -1.07
CA VAL A 67 16.82 0.38 -2.38
C VAL A 67 16.99 1.90 -2.40
N CYS A 68 16.03 2.65 -1.85
CA CYS A 68 16.11 4.11 -1.80
C CYS A 68 17.29 4.59 -0.93
N MET A 69 17.57 3.91 0.19
CA MET A 69 18.72 4.22 1.03
C MET A 69 20.04 3.93 0.32
N ILE A 70 20.17 2.79 -0.37
CA ILE A 70 21.36 2.47 -1.15
C ILE A 70 21.63 3.55 -2.20
N PHE A 71 20.59 3.99 -2.92
CA PHE A 71 20.73 5.04 -3.93
C PHE A 71 21.06 6.41 -3.34
N ALA A 72 20.48 6.75 -2.19
CA ALA A 72 20.82 7.98 -1.48
C ALA A 72 22.30 8.00 -1.05
N PHE A 73 22.81 6.90 -0.48
CA PHE A 73 24.22 6.78 -0.09
C PHE A 73 25.18 6.71 -1.29
N SER A 74 24.69 6.24 -2.44
CA SER A 74 25.47 6.19 -3.68
C SER A 74 25.54 7.54 -4.41
N GLY A 75 24.88 8.59 -3.89
CA GLY A 75 24.86 9.91 -4.51
C GLY A 75 24.05 9.98 -5.81
N ILE A 76 23.11 9.04 -6.00
CA ILE A 76 22.23 9.05 -7.18
C ILE A 76 21.23 10.20 -7.05
N ALA A 77 20.97 10.92 -8.15
CA ALA A 77 20.02 12.04 -8.16
C ALA A 77 18.61 11.59 -7.73
N GLY A 78 17.92 12.45 -6.97
CA GLY A 78 16.63 12.09 -6.35
C GLY A 78 15.55 11.69 -7.36
N MET A 79 15.59 12.21 -8.59
CA MET A 79 14.65 11.81 -9.65
C MET A 79 14.76 10.32 -10.00
N HIS A 80 15.97 9.75 -10.04
CA HIS A 80 16.15 8.32 -10.27
C HIS A 80 15.65 7.50 -9.07
N ILE A 81 15.83 8.01 -7.85
CA ILE A 81 15.30 7.39 -6.64
C ILE A 81 13.76 7.34 -6.70
N PHE A 82 13.12 8.44 -7.10
CA PHE A 82 11.68 8.51 -7.26
C PHE A 82 11.16 7.49 -8.29
N PHE A 83 11.71 7.45 -9.49
CA PHE A 83 11.26 6.50 -10.51
C PHE A 83 11.49 5.05 -10.10
N SER A 84 12.63 4.75 -9.47
CA SER A 84 12.92 3.41 -8.97
C SER A 84 11.92 3.00 -7.89
N TRP A 85 11.59 3.91 -6.97
CA TRP A 85 10.56 3.68 -5.97
C TRP A 85 9.18 3.42 -6.58
N VAL A 86 8.76 4.20 -7.59
CA VAL A 86 7.50 3.98 -8.30
C VAL A 86 7.45 2.58 -8.92
N VAL A 87 8.54 2.14 -9.56
CA VAL A 87 8.64 0.79 -10.14
C VAL A 87 8.49 -0.30 -9.07
N ILE A 88 9.13 -0.13 -7.90
CA ILE A 88 9.00 -1.07 -6.78
C ILE A 88 7.54 -1.15 -6.31
N VAL A 89 6.88 0.00 -6.11
CA VAL A 89 5.47 0.05 -5.68
C VAL A 89 4.56 -0.65 -6.69
N ILE A 90 4.76 -0.40 -7.99
CA ILE A 90 3.99 -1.06 -9.05
C ILE A 90 4.23 -2.57 -9.02
N ALA A 91 5.50 -3.01 -8.98
CA ALA A 91 5.85 -4.44 -8.96
C ALA A 91 5.23 -5.16 -7.75
N CYS A 92 5.30 -4.58 -6.55
CA CYS A 92 4.67 -5.12 -5.36
C CYS A 92 3.14 -5.15 -5.47
N THR A 93 2.53 -4.09 -6.00
CA THR A 93 1.06 -4.03 -6.18
C THR A 93 0.58 -5.08 -7.18
N VAL A 94 1.29 -5.23 -8.30
CA VAL A 94 1.01 -6.25 -9.32
C VAL A 94 1.18 -7.66 -8.73
N PHE A 95 2.21 -7.88 -7.92
CA PHE A 95 2.41 -9.15 -7.22
C PHE A 95 1.23 -9.48 -6.30
N VAL A 96 0.75 -8.51 -5.51
CA VAL A 96 -0.43 -8.69 -4.65
C VAL A 96 -1.69 -8.93 -5.46
N MET A 97 -1.86 -8.22 -6.57
CA MET A 97 -3.01 -8.42 -7.46
C MET A 97 -3.09 -9.85 -7.99
N PHE A 98 -1.96 -10.40 -8.49
CA PHE A 98 -1.93 -11.77 -9.01
C PHE A 98 -1.99 -12.84 -7.92
N ASN A 99 -1.47 -12.57 -6.73
CA ASN A 99 -1.44 -13.53 -5.62
C ASN A 99 -2.52 -13.24 -4.55
N HIS A 100 -3.53 -12.42 -4.88
CA HIS A 100 -4.45 -11.88 -3.89
C HIS A 100 -5.18 -12.98 -3.09
N GLN A 101 -5.68 -14.00 -3.79
CA GLN A 101 -6.42 -15.10 -3.16
C GLN A 101 -5.57 -15.88 -2.15
N ARG A 102 -4.30 -16.16 -2.49
CA ARG A 102 -3.35 -16.83 -1.59
C ARG A 102 -2.98 -15.95 -0.40
N LEU A 103 -2.79 -14.66 -0.61
CA LEU A 103 -2.50 -13.70 0.46
C LEU A 103 -3.68 -13.60 1.45
N VAL A 104 -4.92 -13.59 0.94
CA VAL A 104 -6.12 -13.55 1.78
C VAL A 104 -6.30 -14.84 2.57
N SER A 105 -6.08 -16.02 1.96
CA SER A 105 -6.16 -17.28 2.70
C SER A 105 -5.11 -17.34 3.81
N LEU A 106 -3.86 -16.94 3.52
CA LEU A 106 -2.78 -16.93 4.51
C LEU A 106 -3.09 -15.99 5.67
N MET A 107 -3.62 -14.78 5.39
CA MET A 107 -4.03 -13.85 6.44
C MET A 107 -5.26 -14.33 7.22
N GLY A 108 -6.17 -15.07 6.58
CA GLY A 108 -7.32 -15.69 7.23
C GLY A 108 -6.92 -16.76 8.25
N ASP A 109 -5.86 -17.52 7.97
CA ASP A 109 -5.32 -18.53 8.89
C ASP A 109 -4.58 -17.90 10.08
N ILE A 110 -3.90 -16.77 9.85
CA ILE A 110 -3.12 -16.05 10.88
C ILE A 110 -4.03 -15.16 11.75
N THR A 111 -5.15 -14.69 11.21
CA THR A 111 -6.12 -13.84 11.93
C THR A 111 -7.36 -14.68 12.24
N PRO A 112 -7.46 -15.32 13.43
CA PRO A 112 -8.72 -15.89 13.89
C PRO A 112 -9.67 -14.73 14.24
N LEU A 113 -10.19 -14.03 13.24
CA LEU A 113 -11.27 -13.08 13.39
C LEU A 113 -12.55 -13.87 13.63
N LYS A 114 -12.72 -14.27 14.89
CA LYS A 114 -14.00 -14.27 15.60
C LYS A 114 -15.17 -14.85 14.80
N GLU A 115 -15.04 -16.07 14.29
CA GLU A 115 -16.19 -16.86 13.80
C GLU A 115 -17.00 -17.42 15.00
N ASN A 116 -17.39 -16.57 15.95
CA ASN A 116 -18.19 -17.01 17.12
C ASN A 116 -19.45 -16.17 17.37
N ASP A 117 -19.69 -15.07 16.65
CA ASP A 117 -20.85 -14.20 16.90
C ASP A 117 -21.99 -14.30 15.85
N VAL A 118 -21.89 -15.16 14.83
CA VAL A 118 -22.97 -15.29 13.80
C VAL A 118 -23.81 -16.58 13.93
N LYS A 119 -23.33 -17.63 14.64
CA LYS A 119 -24.09 -18.90 14.76
C LYS A 119 -24.99 -19.02 16.01
N LYS A 120 -25.06 -18.02 16.91
CA LYS A 120 -25.94 -18.07 18.11
C LYS A 120 -27.22 -17.22 18.03
N ALA A 121 -27.54 -16.64 16.87
CA ALA A 121 -28.79 -15.91 16.65
C ALA A 121 -29.74 -16.67 15.71
N THR A 122 -30.13 -17.89 16.07
CA THR A 122 -31.39 -18.46 15.57
C THR A 122 -32.10 -19.15 16.73
N PRO A 123 -33.15 -18.53 17.30
CA PRO A 123 -34.01 -19.23 18.26
C PRO A 123 -34.81 -20.26 17.46
N LYS A 124 -34.42 -21.53 17.52
CA LYS A 124 -35.28 -22.61 17.03
C LYS A 124 -36.54 -22.63 17.90
N LYS A 125 -37.60 -22.08 17.31
CA LYS A 125 -38.99 -22.04 17.76
C LYS A 125 -39.37 -23.30 18.54
N LYS A 126 -39.92 -23.07 19.75
CA LYS A 126 -40.87 -23.98 20.41
C LYS A 126 -41.84 -24.55 19.38
N LYS A 127 -41.92 -25.87 19.26
CA LYS A 127 -43.13 -26.54 18.77
C LYS A 127 -43.62 -27.49 19.86
N LYS A 128 -44.70 -27.04 20.51
CA LYS A 128 -45.57 -27.75 21.44
C LYS A 128 -46.45 -28.73 20.62
N SER A 129 -47.03 -29.73 21.29
CA SER A 129 -48.02 -30.75 20.83
C SER A 129 -47.36 -32.09 20.48
N ARG A 130 -47.75 -33.23 21.02
CA ARG A 130 -48.98 -33.63 21.72
C ARG A 130 -48.67 -34.81 22.64
#